data_AF-A0A7C3AS53-F1
#
_entry.id   AF-A0A7C3AS53-F1
#
_cell.length_a   1.000
_cell.length_b   1.000
_cell.length_c   1.000
_cell.angle_alpha   90.00
_cell.angle_beta   90.00
_cell.angle_gamma   90.00
#
_symmetry.space_group_name_H-M   'P 1'
#
loop_
_entity.id
_entity.type
_entity.pdbx_description
1 polymer ?
#
loop_
_entity_poly.entity_id
_entity_poly.type
_entity_poly.pdbx_seq_one_letter_code
_entity_poly.pdbx_strand_id
1 'polypeptide(L)' 'MNLEFLRSRIDELDRQMLELLCERARCAQQVWDIKRGNQTPVYVPEREREILNRLVEANQGPFPEEA' A
#
# COMPACT_ATOMS: atom_id res chain seq x y z
N MET A 1 18.14 24.15 6.36
CA MET A 1 17.85 22.70 6.25
C MET A 1 19.10 22.03 5.70
N ASN A 2 19.58 20.95 6.30
CA ASN A 2 20.81 20.24 5.89
C ASN A 2 20.49 18.79 5.48
N LEU A 3 21.48 18.10 4.92
CA LEU A 3 21.33 16.73 4.44
C LEU A 3 20.93 15.75 5.55
N GLU A 4 21.51 15.89 6.75
CA GLU A 4 21.22 15.01 7.89
C GLU A 4 19.77 15.13 8.33
N PHE A 5 19.23 16.35 8.39
CA PHE A 5 17.82 16.57 8.72
C PHE A 5 16.88 15.87 7.73
N LEU A 6 17.15 15.97 6.43
CA LEU A 6 16.34 15.30 5.41
C LEU A 6 16.42 13.78 5.53
N ARG A 7 17.59 13.22 5.83
CA ARG A 7 17.76 11.78 6.06
C ARG A 7 16.97 11.31 7.28
N SER A 8 17.05 12.00 8.40
CA SER A 8 16.24 11.66 9.58
C SER A 8 14.74 11.76 9.30
N ARG A 9 14.31 12.71 8.45
CA ARG A 9 12.91 12.79 8.02
C ARG A 9 12.52 11.59 7.15
N ILE A 10 13.40 11.12 6.26
CA ILE A 10 13.18 9.92 5.46
C ILE A 10 13.06 8.69 6.36
N ASP A 11 13.99 8.49 7.30
CA ASP A 11 13.95 7.34 8.23
C ASP A 11 12.64 7.29 9.03
N GLU A 12 12.15 8.46 9.45
CA GLU A 12 10.86 8.57 10.13
C GLU A 12 9.68 8.20 9.23
N LEU A 13 9.68 8.67 7.97
CA LEU A 13 8.65 8.33 7.00
C LEU A 13 8.68 6.84 6.65
N ASP A 14 9.86 6.25 6.51
CA ASP A 14 10.03 4.82 6.23
C ASP A 14 9.42 3.95 7.33
N ARG A 15 9.60 4.33 8.60
CA ARG A 15 8.95 3.66 9.73
C ARG A 15 7.43 3.75 9.66
N GLN A 16 6.89 4.94 9.36
CA GLN A 16 5.43 5.13 9.23
C GLN A 16 4.87 4.33 8.05
N MET A 17 5.59 4.28 6.92
CA MET A 17 5.21 3.45 5.78
C MET A 17 5.20 1.97 6.16
N LEU A 18 6.21 1.48 6.89
CA LEU A 18 6.26 0.09 7.34
C LEU A 18 5.08 -0.28 8.25
N GLU A 19 4.71 0.61 9.18
CA GLU A 19 3.55 0.41 10.06
C GLU A 19 2.25 0.29 9.25
N LEU A 20 2.01 1.22 8.32
CA LEU A 20 0.83 1.20 7.44
C LEU A 20 0.82 -0.04 6.52
N LEU A 21 1.97 -0.45 5.99
CA LEU A 21 2.09 -1.66 5.17
C LEU A 21 1.77 -2.92 5.98
N CYS A 22 2.23 -3.00 7.23
CA CYS A 22 1.91 -4.11 8.13
C CYS A 22 0.40 -4.18 8.43
N GLU A 23 -0.24 -3.04 8.66
CA GLU A 23 -1.70 -2.96 8.84
C GLU A 23 -2.45 -3.40 7.59
N ARG A 24 -2.06 -2.90 6.42
CA ARG A 24 -2.64 -3.31 5.13
C ARG A 24 -2.49 -4.82 4.91
N ALA A 25 -1.35 -5.40 5.27
CA ALA A 25 -1.10 -6.84 5.17
C ALA A 25 -2.04 -7.63 6.09
N ARG A 26 -2.26 -7.18 7.33
CA ARG A 26 -3.23 -7.78 8.26
C ARG A 26 -4.65 -7.74 7.70
N CYS A 27 -5.08 -6.63 7.10
CA CYS A 27 -6.38 -6.56 6.43
C CYS A 27 -6.46 -7.54 5.25
N ALA A 28 -5.41 -7.67 4.45
CA ALA A 28 -5.38 -8.61 3.34
C ALA A 28 -5.46 -10.08 3.82
N GLN A 29 -4.82 -10.41 4.94
CA GLN A 29 -4.95 -11.73 5.58
C GLN A 29 -6.39 -12.02 6.02
N GLN A 30 -7.05 -11.07 6.67
CA GLN A 30 -8.47 -11.21 7.05
C GLN A 30 -9.38 -11.41 5.84
N VAL A 31 -9.14 -10.66 4.75
CA VAL A 31 -9.86 -10.86 3.47
C VAL A 31 -9.65 -12.27 2.93
N TRP A 32 -8.42 -12.79 3.02
CA TRP A 32 -8.10 -14.15 2.59
C TRP A 32 -8.83 -15.21 3.42
N ASP A 33 -8.83 -15.07 4.75
CA ASP A 33 -9.54 -15.98 5.66
C ASP A 33 -11.05 -16.04 5.36
N ILE A 34 -11.67 -14.87 5.10
CA ILE A 34 -13.09 -14.78 4.71
C ILE A 34 -13.34 -15.49 3.37
N LYS A 35 -12.51 -15.24 2.36
CA LYS A 35 -12.67 -15.86 1.03
C LYS A 35 -12.48 -17.38 1.06
N ARG A 36 -11.56 -17.87 1.90
CA ARG A 36 -11.32 -19.30 2.09
C ARG A 36 -12.54 -20.00 2.67
N GLY A 37 -13.24 -19.37 3.61
CA GLY A 37 -14.49 -19.90 4.18
C GLY A 37 -15.65 -19.96 3.18
N ASN A 38 -15.65 -19.08 2.17
CA ASN A 38 -16.78 -18.88 1.25
C ASN A 38 -16.56 -19.44 -0.17
N GLN A 39 -15.58 -20.34 -0.38
CA GLN A 39 -15.23 -20.90 -1.70
C GLN A 39 -15.06 -19.84 -2.81
N THR A 40 -14.65 -18.63 -2.44
CA THR A 40 -14.54 -17.49 -3.35
C THR A 40 -13.14 -17.44 -3.98
N PRO A 41 -12.97 -17.01 -5.24
CA PRO A 41 -11.66 -16.89 -5.87
C PRO A 41 -10.69 -16.04 -5.04
N VAL A 42 -9.54 -16.63 -4.72
CA VAL A 42 -8.48 -15.99 -3.93
C VAL A 42 -7.87 -14.83 -4.72
N TYR A 43 -7.64 -15.02 -6.02
CA TYR A 43 -7.09 -14.02 -6.93
C TYR A 43 -8.20 -13.32 -7.73
N VAL A 44 -8.22 -11.99 -7.69
CA VAL A 44 -9.22 -11.15 -8.39
C VAL A 44 -8.48 -9.99 -9.09
N PRO A 45 -8.05 -10.18 -10.35
CA PRO A 45 -7.28 -9.18 -11.11
C PRO A 45 -7.94 -7.80 -11.19
N GLU A 46 -9.27 -7.79 -11.35
CA GLU A 46 -10.06 -6.56 -11.39
C GLU A 46 -9.89 -5.71 -10.14
N ARG A 47 -9.78 -6.36 -8.97
CA ARG A 47 -9.60 -5.66 -7.70
C ARG A 47 -8.22 -5.01 -7.61
N GLU A 48 -7.18 -5.65 -8.15
CA GLU A 48 -5.83 -5.08 -8.19
C GLU A 48 -5.80 -3.83 -9.07
N ARG A 49 -6.44 -3.91 -10.25
CA ARG A 49 -6.55 -2.77 -11.17
C ARG A 49 -7.30 -1.59 -10.55
N GLU A 50 -8.41 -1.84 -9.87
CA GLU A 50 -9.17 -0.80 -9.15
C GLU A 50 -8.35 -0.16 -8.02
N ILE A 51 -7.52 -0.94 -7.31
CA ILE A 51 -6.62 -0.38 -6.29
C ILE A 51 -5.58 0.52 -6.94
N LEU A 52 -4.92 0.07 -8.01
CA LEU A 52 -3.90 0.85 -8.71
C LEU A 52 -4.46 2.15 -9.28
N ASN A 53 -5.59 2.09 -9.99
CA ASN A 53 -6.24 3.27 -10.56
C ASN A 53 -6.56 4.31 -9.47
N ARG A 54 -7.13 3.90 -8.34
CA ARG A 54 -7.43 4.81 -7.23
C ARG A 54 -6.18 5.42 -6.61
N LEU A 55 -5.06 4.69 -6.56
CA LEU A 55 -3.79 5.22 -6.05
C LEU A 55 -3.16 6.22 -7.02
N VAL A 56 -3.22 5.95 -8.32
CA VAL A 56 -2.78 6.88 -9.38
C VAL A 56 -3.61 8.16 -9.34
N GLU A 57 -4.94 8.05 -9.33
CA GLU A 57 -5.84 9.21 -9.25
C GLU A 57 -5.64 10.06 -7.99
N ALA A 58 -5.25 9.45 -6.87
CA ALA A 58 -4.99 10.14 -5.61
C ALA A 58 -3.55 10.68 -5.48
N ASN A 59 -2.65 10.32 -6.39
CA ASN A 59 -1.25 10.74 -6.32
C ASN A 59 -1.12 12.23 -6.68
N GLN A 60 -0.89 13.06 -5.65
CA GLN A 60 -0.58 14.49 -5.80
C GLN A 60 0.92 14.77 -5.62
N GLY A 61 1.72 13.71 -5.50
CA GLY A 61 3.15 13.78 -5.22
C GLY A 61 4.02 13.57 -6.46
N PRO A 62 5.35 13.62 -6.30
CA PRO A 62 6.29 13.47 -7.40
C PRO A 62 6.50 12.01 -7.84
N PHE A 63 5.71 11.06 -7.31
CA PHE A 63 5.82 9.67 -7.73
C PHE A 63 5.35 9.53 -9.18
N PRO A 64 6.12 8.88 -10.06
CA PRO A 64 5.69 8.66 -11.43
C PRO A 64 4.49 7.70 -11.46
N GLU A 65 3.52 8.00 -12.32
CA GLU A 65 2.30 7.20 -12.50
C GLU A 65 2.58 5.88 -13.24
N GLU A 66 3.70 5.82 -13.95
CA GLU A 66 4.16 4.71 -14.77
C GLU A 66 5.60 4.35 -14.35
N ALA A 67 5.89 3.05 -14.19
CA ALA A 67 7.22 2.54 -13.84
C ALA A 67 8.09 2.27 -15.06
#